data_AF-A0AAW7HWT9-F1
#
_entry.id   AF-A0AAW7HWT9-F1
#
_cell.length_a   1.000
_cell.length_b   1.000
_cell.length_c   1.000
_cell.angle_alpha   90.00
_cell.angle_beta   90.00
_cell.angle_gamma   90.00
#
_symmetry.space_group_name_H-M   'P 1'
#
loop_
_entity.id
_entity.type
_entity.pdbx_description
1 polymer ?
#
loop_
_entity_poly.entity_id
_entity_poly.type
_entity_poly.pdbx_seq_one_letter_code
_entity_poly.pdbx_strand_id
1 'polypeptide(L)'
;MSEAARIAHSISQETTRAAATGATLLNSSVSISTAISEQVGRMSDLIGLLNEQSKSIEAIVSTISSIAEQTNLLALNAAIEAARAGDQGRGFAVVADEVRQLAARTSLSTSEIDSVVQKNRELTAQITNNINEVAVSALRGKEQIVEVSSVMVQIEQGATNVTQTVSGLAIGA
;
A
#
# COMPACT_ATOMS: atom_id res chain seq x y z
N MET A 1 0.83 55.98 -27.60
CA MET A 1 -0.18 54.95 -27.88
C MET A 1 0.44 53.69 -28.48
N SER A 2 1.20 53.76 -29.59
CA SER A 2 1.77 52.56 -30.26
C SER A 2 2.70 51.69 -29.39
N GLU A 3 3.64 52.30 -28.64
CA GLU A 3 4.58 51.53 -27.80
C GLU A 3 3.90 50.77 -26.65
N ALA A 4 2.99 51.43 -25.94
CA ALA A 4 2.22 50.80 -24.86
C ALA A 4 1.28 49.69 -25.37
N ALA A 5 0.65 49.91 -26.53
CA ALA A 5 -0.14 48.88 -27.21
C ALA A 5 0.72 47.68 -27.61
N ARG A 6 1.90 47.90 -28.20
CA ARG A 6 2.84 46.84 -28.57
C ARG A 6 3.30 46.02 -27.36
N ILE A 7 3.63 46.69 -26.25
CA ILE A 7 4.02 46.03 -24.99
C ILE A 7 2.85 45.21 -24.42
N ALA A 8 1.64 45.78 -24.34
CA ALA A 8 0.46 45.08 -23.84
C ALA A 8 0.10 43.86 -24.69
N HIS A 9 0.20 43.96 -26.02
CA HIS A 9 0.00 42.83 -26.93
C HIS A 9 1.02 41.71 -26.68
N SER A 10 2.31 42.06 -26.56
CA SER A 10 3.38 41.10 -26.28
C SER A 10 3.19 40.39 -24.93
N ILE A 11 2.89 41.14 -23.87
CA ILE A 11 2.66 40.58 -22.53
C ILE A 11 1.44 39.64 -22.54
N SER A 12 0.38 39.99 -23.26
CA SER A 12 -0.83 39.17 -23.37
C SER A 12 -0.58 37.87 -24.12
N GLN A 13 0.22 37.91 -25.20
CA GLN A 13 0.66 36.70 -25.91
C GLN A 13 1.51 35.79 -25.01
N GLU A 14 2.45 36.37 -24.26
CA GLU A 14 3.28 35.63 -23.32
C GLU A 14 2.43 35.01 -22.20
N THR A 15 1.47 35.76 -21.66
CA THR A 15 0.53 35.29 -20.63
C THR A 15 -0.32 34.13 -21.13
N THR A 16 -0.85 34.23 -22.36
CA THR A 16 -1.61 33.14 -23.02
C THR A 16 -0.76 31.87 -23.13
N ARG A 17 0.50 32.02 -23.58
CA ARG A 17 1.43 30.89 -23.71
C ARG A 17 1.78 30.27 -22.36
N ALA A 18 1.98 31.10 -21.33
CA ALA A 18 2.25 30.64 -19.97
C ALA A 18 1.06 29.88 -19.39
N ALA A 19 -0.16 30.40 -19.55
CA ALA A 19 -1.39 29.75 -19.11
C ALA A 19 -1.62 28.40 -19.81
N ALA A 20 -1.44 28.33 -21.13
CA ALA A 20 -1.55 27.09 -21.90
C ALA A 20 -0.50 26.04 -21.47
N THR A 21 0.72 26.50 -21.19
CA THR A 21 1.78 25.64 -20.64
C THR A 21 1.38 25.12 -19.25
N GLY A 22 0.88 26.01 -18.38
CA GLY A 22 0.37 25.66 -17.05
C GLY A 22 -0.76 24.62 -17.10
N ALA A 23 -1.74 24.81 -17.99
CA ALA A 23 -2.82 23.86 -18.22
C ALA A 23 -2.30 22.47 -18.66
N THR A 24 -1.28 22.43 -19.52
CA THR A 24 -0.64 21.18 -19.95
C THR A 24 0.06 20.46 -18.80
N LEU A 25 0.77 21.19 -17.94
CA LEU A 25 1.41 20.63 -16.74
C LEU A 25 0.34 20.09 -15.77
N LEU A 26 -0.75 20.83 -15.56
CA LEU A 26 -1.85 20.40 -14.69
C LEU A 26 -2.53 19.13 -15.20
N ASN A 27 -2.78 19.02 -16.50
CA ASN A 27 -3.29 17.78 -17.11
C ASN A 27 -2.35 16.60 -16.86
N SER A 28 -1.04 16.82 -16.93
CA SER A 28 -0.04 15.79 -16.60
C SER A 28 -0.13 15.40 -15.13
N SER A 29 -0.33 16.36 -14.23
CA SER A 29 -0.55 16.09 -12.79
C SER A 29 -1.84 15.29 -12.54
N VAL A 30 -2.93 15.54 -13.26
CA VAL A 30 -4.15 14.71 -13.19
C VAL A 30 -3.86 13.26 -13.57
N SER A 31 -3.07 13.06 -14.64
CA SER A 31 -2.66 11.72 -15.06
C SER A 31 -1.84 11.01 -13.98
N ILE A 32 -0.94 11.72 -13.31
CA ILE A 32 -0.14 11.19 -12.20
C ILE A 32 -1.05 10.80 -11.02
N SER A 33 -1.98 11.66 -10.60
CA SER A 33 -2.93 11.34 -9.52
C SER A 33 -3.80 10.12 -9.84
N THR A 34 -4.17 9.95 -11.10
CA THR A 34 -4.93 8.77 -11.57
C THR A 34 -4.07 7.51 -11.48
N ALA A 35 -2.82 7.56 -11.96
CA ALA A 35 -1.88 6.44 -11.85
C ALA A 35 -1.57 6.05 -10.39
N ILE A 36 -1.48 7.03 -9.48
CA ILE A 36 -1.34 6.78 -8.04
C ILE A 36 -2.57 6.02 -7.52
N SER A 37 -3.77 6.44 -7.89
CA SER A 37 -5.02 5.79 -7.45
C SER A 37 -5.10 4.34 -7.93
N GLU A 38 -4.69 4.06 -9.17
CA GLU A 38 -4.59 2.68 -9.69
C GLU A 38 -3.55 1.85 -8.95
N GLN A 39 -2.38 2.43 -8.66
CA GLN A 39 -1.31 1.75 -7.93
C GLN A 39 -1.75 1.42 -6.50
N VAL A 40 -2.45 2.33 -5.83
CA VAL A 40 -3.09 2.09 -4.53
C VAL A 40 -4.04 0.89 -4.62
N GLY A 41 -4.92 0.85 -5.62
CA GLY A 41 -5.84 -0.29 -5.82
C GLY A 41 -5.10 -1.63 -5.92
N ARG A 42 -4.05 -1.69 -6.76
CA ARG A 42 -3.20 -2.89 -6.89
C ARG A 42 -2.51 -3.28 -5.58
N MET A 43 -2.06 -2.30 -4.79
CA MET A 43 -1.43 -2.57 -3.49
C MET A 43 -2.45 -3.12 -2.48
N SER A 44 -3.68 -2.60 -2.47
CA SER A 44 -4.78 -3.14 -1.66
C SER A 44 -5.07 -4.60 -1.98
N ASP A 45 -5.09 -4.96 -3.27
CA ASP A 45 -5.30 -6.35 -3.70
C ASP A 45 -4.18 -7.27 -3.20
N LEU A 46 -2.92 -6.86 -3.36
CA LEU A 46 -1.76 -7.63 -2.90
C LEU A 46 -1.75 -7.83 -1.38
N ILE A 47 -2.17 -6.82 -0.62
CA ILE A 47 -2.31 -6.93 0.84
C ILE A 47 -3.44 -7.87 1.22
N GLY A 48 -4.55 -7.84 0.48
CA GLY A 48 -5.64 -8.81 0.62
C GLY A 48 -5.13 -10.25 0.46
N LEU A 49 -4.36 -10.51 -0.60
CA LEU A 49 -3.73 -11.82 -0.82
C LEU A 49 -2.75 -12.21 0.29
N LEU A 50 -1.95 -11.26 0.79
CA LEU A 50 -1.02 -11.52 1.89
C LEU A 50 -1.77 -11.86 3.20
N ASN A 51 -2.90 -11.22 3.46
CA ASN A 51 -3.73 -11.54 4.63
C ASN A 51 -4.36 -12.94 4.53
N GLU A 52 -4.82 -13.35 3.35
CA GLU A 52 -5.29 -14.72 3.12
C GLU A 52 -4.16 -15.76 3.27
N GLN A 53 -2.97 -15.45 2.76
CA GLN A 53 -1.80 -16.31 2.95
C GLN A 53 -1.43 -16.45 4.45
N SER A 54 -1.48 -15.36 5.21
CA SER A 54 -1.25 -15.39 6.68
C SER A 54 -2.26 -16.28 7.39
N LYS A 55 -3.55 -16.20 7.04
CA LYS A 55 -4.59 -17.10 7.61
C LYS A 55 -4.32 -18.57 7.26
N SER A 56 -3.87 -18.85 6.03
CA SER A 56 -3.51 -20.21 5.64
C SER A 56 -2.33 -20.73 6.46
N ILE A 57 -1.33 -19.89 6.75
CA ILE A 57 -0.20 -20.26 7.59
C ILE A 57 -0.67 -20.52 9.03
N GLU A 58 -1.52 -19.67 9.61
CA GLU A 58 -2.10 -19.90 10.95
C GLU A 58 -2.79 -21.27 11.06
N ALA A 59 -3.59 -21.64 10.05
CA ALA A 59 -4.28 -22.94 10.04
C ALA A 59 -3.29 -24.13 10.01
N ILE A 60 -2.21 -24.01 9.22
CA ILE A 60 -1.15 -25.01 9.15
C ILE A 60 -0.42 -25.10 10.49
N VAL A 61 -0.03 -23.96 11.07
CA VAL A 61 0.68 -23.87 12.34
C VAL A 61 -0.16 -24.46 13.48
N SER A 62 -1.46 -24.16 13.52
CA SER A 62 -2.41 -24.74 14.48
C SER A 62 -2.50 -26.27 14.35
N THR A 63 -2.51 -26.78 13.13
CA THR A 63 -2.50 -28.22 12.85
C THR A 63 -1.20 -28.87 13.36
N ILE A 64 -0.03 -28.27 13.06
CA ILE A 64 1.27 -28.77 13.51
C ILE A 64 1.36 -28.73 15.04
N SER A 65 0.89 -27.66 15.67
CA SER A 65 0.87 -27.52 17.13
C SER A 65 0.03 -28.63 17.78
N SER A 66 -1.15 -28.91 17.22
CA SER A 66 -2.01 -30.00 17.66
C SER A 66 -1.35 -31.38 17.49
N ILE A 67 -0.64 -31.61 16.38
CA ILE A 67 0.13 -32.84 16.15
C ILE A 67 1.26 -32.98 17.17
N ALA A 68 1.98 -31.89 17.47
CA ALA A 68 3.05 -31.88 18.45
C ALA A 68 2.52 -32.21 19.87
N GLU A 69 1.38 -31.63 20.26
CA GLU A 69 0.74 -31.93 21.54
C GLU A 69 0.28 -33.39 21.64
N GLN A 70 -0.35 -33.93 20.58
CA GLN A 70 -0.71 -35.35 20.52
C GLN A 70 0.52 -36.27 20.57
N THR A 71 1.59 -35.91 19.86
CA THR A 71 2.86 -36.66 19.88
C THR A 71 3.48 -36.65 21.27
N ASN A 72 3.43 -35.51 21.97
CA ASN A 72 3.89 -35.38 23.34
C ASN A 72 3.09 -36.29 24.30
N LEU A 73 1.77 -36.35 24.16
CA LEU A 73 0.92 -37.24 24.95
C LEU A 73 1.17 -38.73 24.64
N LEU A 74 1.36 -39.09 23.37
CA LEU A 74 1.71 -40.45 22.96
C LEU A 74 3.06 -40.88 23.53
N ALA A 75 4.07 -40.00 23.47
CA ALA A 75 5.38 -40.23 24.04
C ALA A 75 5.33 -40.40 25.56
N LEU A 76 4.51 -39.60 26.25
CA LEU A 76 4.29 -39.74 27.69
C LEU A 76 3.69 -41.12 28.04
N ASN A 77 2.67 -41.56 27.31
CA ASN A 77 2.07 -42.89 27.51
C ASN A 77 3.08 -44.00 27.27
N ALA A 78 3.92 -43.87 26.23
CA ALA A 78 4.99 -44.84 25.94
C ALA A 78 6.06 -44.87 27.05
N ALA A 79 6.43 -43.72 27.62
CA ALA A 79 7.37 -43.66 28.74
C ALA A 79 6.82 -44.34 30.00
N ILE A 80 5.51 -44.16 30.27
CA ILE A 80 4.82 -44.83 31.39
C ILE A 80 4.84 -46.35 31.20
N GLU A 81 4.50 -46.84 30.00
CA GLU A 81 4.47 -48.28 29.74
C GLU A 81 5.89 -48.89 29.73
N ALA A 82 6.89 -48.14 29.26
CA ALA A 82 8.29 -48.55 29.34
C ALA A 82 8.77 -48.68 30.79
N ALA A 83 8.39 -47.75 31.68
CA ALA A 83 8.68 -47.85 33.10
C ALA A 83 8.00 -49.08 33.74
N ARG A 84 6.79 -49.42 33.30
CA ARG A 84 6.04 -50.59 33.77
C ARG A 84 6.67 -51.92 33.35
N ALA A 85 7.31 -51.97 32.18
CA ALA A 85 8.05 -53.14 31.68
C ALA A 85 9.41 -53.36 32.38
N GLY A 86 9.82 -52.46 33.27
CA GLY A 86 11.07 -52.58 34.03
C GLY A 86 12.31 -52.62 33.13
N ASP A 87 13.20 -53.59 33.35
CA ASP A 87 14.47 -53.69 32.61
C ASP A 87 14.27 -53.93 31.10
N GLN A 88 13.19 -54.61 30.70
CA GLN A 88 12.86 -54.84 29.29
C GLN A 88 12.42 -53.56 28.56
N GLY A 89 11.99 -52.54 29.30
CA GLY A 89 11.50 -51.27 28.76
C GLY A 89 12.56 -50.17 28.63
N ARG A 90 13.80 -50.35 29.12
CA ARG A 90 14.80 -49.27 29.17
C ARG A 90 15.10 -48.63 27.81
N GLY A 91 15.19 -49.42 26.75
CA GLY A 91 15.41 -48.89 25.39
C GLY A 91 14.23 -48.06 24.88
N PHE A 92 13.00 -48.51 25.16
CA PHE A 92 11.77 -47.79 24.80
C PHE A 92 11.61 -46.49 25.61
N ALA A 93 12.03 -46.47 26.88
CA ALA A 93 11.99 -45.26 27.70
C ALA A 93 12.85 -44.14 27.13
N VAL A 94 14.06 -44.45 26.65
CA VAL A 94 14.97 -43.46 26.03
C VAL A 94 14.36 -42.88 24.75
N VAL A 95 13.79 -43.74 23.90
CA VAL A 95 13.12 -43.30 22.67
C VAL A 95 11.90 -42.42 22.98
N ALA A 96 11.09 -42.82 23.96
CA ALA A 96 9.93 -42.04 24.38
C ALA A 96 10.31 -40.64 24.88
N ASP A 97 11.37 -40.52 25.68
CA ASP A 97 11.87 -39.22 26.14
C ASP A 97 12.38 -38.35 24.98
N GLU A 98 13.09 -38.92 24.00
CA GLU A 98 13.56 -38.17 22.82
C GLU A 98 12.40 -37.66 21.97
N VAL A 99 11.39 -38.51 21.72
CA VAL A 99 10.15 -38.10 21.01
C VAL A 99 9.43 -36.99 21.76
N ARG A 100 9.39 -37.04 23.09
CA ARG A 100 8.78 -35.99 23.92
C ARG A 100 9.53 -34.67 23.78
N GLN A 101 10.86 -34.68 23.76
CA GLN A 101 11.67 -33.48 23.55
C GLN A 101 11.48 -32.89 22.15
N LEU A 102 11.42 -33.74 21.12
CA LEU A 102 11.12 -33.33 19.74
C LEU A 102 9.73 -32.68 19.63
N ALA A 103 8.73 -33.26 20.27
CA ALA A 103 7.38 -32.71 20.32
C ALA A 103 7.35 -31.33 20.99
N ALA A 104 8.00 -31.19 22.16
CA ALA A 104 8.10 -29.92 22.87
C ALA A 104 8.83 -28.83 22.04
N ARG A 105 9.93 -29.18 21.37
CA ARG A 105 10.64 -28.27 20.45
C ARG A 105 9.77 -27.85 19.28
N THR A 106 8.99 -28.78 18.73
CA THR A 106 8.04 -28.50 17.64
C THR A 106 6.97 -27.51 18.09
N SER A 107 6.37 -27.71 19.27
CA SER A 107 5.41 -26.77 19.85
C SER A 107 6.00 -25.37 20.03
N LEU A 108 7.23 -25.27 20.54
CA LEU A 108 7.92 -23.99 20.69
C LEU A 108 8.08 -23.29 19.33
N SER A 109 8.59 -23.99 18.31
CA SER A 109 8.74 -23.43 16.97
C SER A 109 7.40 -23.01 16.36
N THR A 110 6.31 -23.77 16.57
CA THR A 110 4.98 -23.34 16.11
C THR A 110 4.52 -22.05 16.78
N SER A 111 4.81 -21.86 18.08
CA SER A 111 4.49 -20.62 18.79
C SER A 111 5.31 -19.42 18.28
N GLU A 112 6.58 -19.63 17.93
CA GLU A 112 7.41 -18.59 17.33
C GLU A 112 6.88 -18.18 15.94
N ILE A 113 6.49 -19.15 15.11
CA ILE A 113 5.89 -18.89 13.80
C ILE A 113 4.56 -18.14 13.96
N ASP A 114 3.70 -18.54 14.89
CA ASP A 114 2.43 -17.84 15.16
C ASP A 114 2.66 -16.37 15.50
N SER A 115 3.64 -16.07 16.37
CA SER A 115 4.03 -14.69 16.71
C SER A 115 4.47 -13.89 15.48
N VAL A 116 5.27 -14.48 14.59
CA VAL A 116 5.69 -13.84 13.33
C VAL A 116 4.49 -13.58 12.42
N VAL A 117 3.55 -14.52 12.32
CA VAL A 117 2.35 -14.35 11.49
C VAL A 117 1.45 -13.25 12.05
N GLN A 118 1.23 -13.21 13.37
CA GLN A 118 0.50 -12.10 14.00
C GLN A 118 1.18 -10.76 13.71
N LYS A 119 2.51 -10.70 13.79
CA LYS A 119 3.22 -9.47 13.47
C LYS A 119 3.04 -9.04 12.02
N ASN A 120 3.05 -10.00 11.08
CA ASN A 120 2.79 -9.73 9.67
C ASN A 120 1.37 -9.20 9.44
N ARG A 121 0.37 -9.68 10.19
CA ARG A 121 -1.02 -9.17 10.13
C ARG A 121 -1.13 -7.74 10.65
N GLU A 122 -0.45 -7.41 11.75
CA GLU A 122 -0.38 -6.03 12.23
C GLU A 122 0.26 -5.10 11.19
N LEU A 123 1.36 -5.53 10.57
CA LEU A 123 2.06 -4.75 9.55
C LEU A 123 1.18 -4.55 8.31
N THR A 124 0.47 -5.58 7.85
CA THR A 124 -0.46 -5.44 6.72
C THR A 124 -1.64 -4.53 7.03
N ALA A 125 -2.16 -4.55 8.26
CA ALA A 125 -3.20 -3.61 8.70
C ALA A 125 -2.68 -2.15 8.69
N GLN A 126 -1.46 -1.91 9.18
CA GLN A 126 -0.83 -0.59 9.13
C GLN A 126 -0.62 -0.11 7.68
N ILE A 127 -0.13 -0.99 6.80
CA ILE A 127 0.05 -0.66 5.38
C ILE A 127 -1.29 -0.32 4.72
N THR A 128 -2.37 -1.04 5.07
CA THR A 128 -3.72 -0.75 4.56
C THR A 128 -4.18 0.66 4.93
N ASN A 129 -3.95 1.08 6.18
CA ASN A 129 -4.27 2.44 6.62
C ASN A 129 -3.47 3.49 5.84
N ASN A 130 -2.16 3.29 5.69
CA ASN A 130 -1.30 4.21 4.94
C ASN A 130 -1.73 4.32 3.46
N ILE A 131 -2.12 3.22 2.83
CA ILE A 131 -2.61 3.22 1.45
C ILE A 131 -3.91 4.00 1.33
N ASN A 132 -4.82 3.86 2.29
CA ASN A 132 -6.06 4.65 2.31
C ASN A 132 -5.77 6.16 2.44
N GLU A 133 -4.80 6.55 3.27
CA GLU A 133 -4.36 7.95 3.39
C GLU A 133 -3.77 8.49 2.08
N VAL A 134 -2.97 7.67 1.38
CA VAL A 134 -2.42 8.00 0.05
C VAL A 134 -3.54 8.15 -0.97
N ALA A 135 -4.55 7.27 -0.97
CA ALA A 135 -5.70 7.37 -1.87
C ALA A 135 -6.47 8.69 -1.66
N VAL A 136 -6.76 9.03 -0.40
CA VAL A 136 -7.43 10.29 -0.05
C VAL A 136 -6.59 11.49 -0.48
N SER A 137 -5.28 11.45 -0.28
CA SER A 137 -4.37 12.53 -0.70
C SER A 137 -4.32 12.68 -2.22
N ALA A 138 -4.33 11.58 -2.97
CA ALA A 138 -4.35 11.60 -4.43
C ALA A 138 -5.66 12.21 -4.97
N LEU A 139 -6.81 11.88 -4.35
CA LEU A 139 -8.11 12.46 -4.70
C LEU A 139 -8.14 13.97 -4.42
N ARG A 140 -7.69 14.40 -3.24
CA ARG A 140 -7.60 15.83 -2.89
C ARG A 140 -6.67 16.59 -3.83
N GLY A 141 -5.51 16.00 -4.17
CA GLY A 141 -4.59 16.58 -5.14
C GLY A 141 -5.25 16.76 -6.50
N LYS A 142 -6.03 15.78 -6.96
CA LYS A 142 -6.79 15.86 -8.21
C LYS A 142 -7.81 17.01 -8.19
N GLU A 143 -8.57 17.16 -7.11
CA GLU A 143 -9.54 18.26 -6.95
C GLU A 143 -8.86 19.63 -7.03
N GLN A 144 -7.74 19.80 -6.32
CA GLN A 144 -6.97 21.05 -6.36
C GLN A 144 -6.42 21.34 -7.76
N ILE A 145 -5.95 20.32 -8.48
CA ILE A 145 -5.46 20.50 -9.85
C ILE A 145 -6.60 20.98 -10.78
N VAL A 146 -7.82 20.47 -10.61
CA VAL A 146 -8.99 20.91 -11.38
C VAL A 146 -9.31 22.39 -11.11
N GLU A 147 -9.26 22.80 -9.84
CA GLU A 147 -9.46 24.21 -9.46
C GLU A 147 -8.40 25.13 -10.10
N VAL A 148 -7.12 24.76 -10.00
CA VAL A 148 -6.03 25.54 -10.62
C VAL A 148 -6.15 25.55 -12.15
N SER A 149 -6.63 24.46 -12.76
CA SER A 149 -6.86 24.40 -14.21
C SER A 149 -7.95 25.40 -14.64
N SER A 150 -9.01 25.54 -13.85
CA SER A 150 -10.03 26.58 -14.07
C SER A 150 -9.43 27.99 -14.01
N VAL A 151 -8.50 28.24 -13.09
CA VAL A 151 -7.79 29.53 -12.99
C VAL A 151 -6.93 29.77 -14.23
N MET A 152 -6.22 28.75 -14.75
CA MET A 152 -5.45 28.88 -16.00
C MET A 152 -6.32 29.27 -17.19
N VAL A 153 -7.52 28.68 -17.31
CA VAL A 153 -8.50 29.04 -18.35
C VAL A 153 -8.94 30.51 -18.22
N GLN A 154 -9.17 31.00 -17.00
CA GLN A 154 -9.53 32.40 -16.78
C GLN A 154 -8.38 33.36 -17.15
N ILE A 155 -7.13 32.98 -16.84
CA ILE A 155 -5.94 33.76 -17.23
C ILE A 155 -5.80 33.83 -18.75
N GLU A 156 -5.97 32.71 -19.45
CA GLU A 156 -5.91 32.62 -20.91
C GLU A 156 -6.98 33.51 -21.57
N GLN A 157 -8.22 33.46 -21.06
CA GLN A 157 -9.32 34.30 -21.52
C GLN A 157 -9.04 35.79 -21.27
N GLY A 158 -8.55 36.13 -20.08
CA GLY A 158 -8.17 37.50 -19.73
C GLY A 158 -7.10 38.06 -20.65
N ALA A 159 -6.05 37.29 -20.92
CA ALA A 159 -4.99 37.67 -21.85
C ALA A 159 -5.50 37.82 -23.29
N THR A 160 -6.34 36.90 -23.75
CA THR A 160 -6.97 36.98 -25.08
C THR A 160 -7.81 38.25 -25.23
N ASN A 161 -8.59 38.62 -24.21
CA ASN A 161 -9.39 39.85 -24.21
C ASN A 161 -8.51 41.11 -24.31
N VAL A 162 -7.36 41.14 -23.61
CA VAL A 162 -6.41 42.24 -23.72
C VAL A 162 -5.82 42.31 -25.12
N THR A 163 -5.40 41.19 -25.69
CA THR A 163 -4.91 41.11 -27.08
C THR A 163 -5.93 41.68 -28.07
N GLN A 164 -7.21 41.28 -27.97
CA GLN A 164 -8.28 41.76 -28.85
C GLN A 164 -8.53 43.26 -28.69
N THR A 165 -8.57 43.75 -27.44
CA THR A 165 -8.79 45.18 -27.14
C THR A 165 -7.68 46.04 -27.72
N VAL A 166 -6.43 45.62 -27.55
CA VAL A 166 -5.25 46.33 -28.06
C VAL A 166 -5.22 46.33 -29.59
N SER A 167 -5.54 45.21 -30.23
CA SER A 167 -5.65 45.14 -31.70
C SER A 167 -6.77 46.03 -32.25
N GLY A 168 -7.91 46.13 -31.56
CA GLY A 168 -9.00 47.02 -31.94
C GLY A 168 -8.62 48.50 -31.86
N LEU A 169 -7.85 48.90 -30.83
CA LEU A 169 -7.35 50.27 -30.69
C LEU A 169 -6.34 50.66 -31.77
N ALA A 170 -5.57 49.70 -32.29
CA ALA A 170 -4.60 49.94 -33.37
C ALA A 170 -5.24 50.10 -34.76
N ILE A 171 -6.48 49.62 -34.96
CA ILE A 171 -7.24 49.74 -36.22
C ILE A 171 -8.09 51.03 -36.22
N GLY A 172 -8.46 51.54 -35.04
CA GLY A 172 -9.28 52.75 -34.88
C GLY A 172 -8.51 54.07 -34.80
N ALA A 173 -7.17 54.05 -34.88
CA ALA A 173 -6.29 55.22 -34.87
C ALA A 173 -5.59 55.38 -36.22
#